data_AF-A0A7Y9EYW8-F1
#
_entry.id   AF-A0A7Y9EYW8-F1
#
_cell.length_a   1.000
_cell.length_b   1.000
_cell.length_c   1.000
_cell.angle_alpha   90.00
_cell.angle_beta   90.00
_cell.angle_gamma   90.00
#
_symmetry.space_group_name_H-M   'P 1'
#
loop_
_entity.id
_entity.type
_entity.pdbx_description
1 polymer ?
#
loop_
_entity_poly.entity_id
_entity_poly.type
_entity_poly.pdbx_seq_one_letter_code
_entity_poly.pdbx_strand_id
1 'polypeptide(L)' 'MSPAEGPGAETGESDWERRRRLAEVFGDALPETTSDERSDDERERRDGDAWLRAQVPPHHGG' A
#
# COMPACT_ATOMS: atom_id res chain seq x y z
N MET A 1 -27.70 -6.63 3.20
CA MET A 1 -26.28 -6.68 3.57
C MET A 1 -25.88 -5.28 4.00
N SER A 2 -25.68 -5.06 5.30
CA SER A 2 -25.13 -3.81 5.83
C SER A 2 -23.65 -3.70 5.42
N PRO A 3 -23.12 -2.51 5.11
CA PRO A 3 -21.68 -2.35 4.93
C PRO A 3 -20.99 -2.64 6.25
N ALA A 4 -19.94 -3.46 6.21
CA ALA A 4 -19.08 -3.72 7.35
C ALA A 4 -18.34 -2.44 7.73
N GLU A 5 -18.58 -1.93 8.94
CA GLU A 5 -17.72 -0.91 9.54
C GLU A 5 -16.31 -1.48 9.69
N GLY A 6 -15.32 -0.85 9.04
CA GLY A 6 -13.92 -1.13 9.31
C GLY A 6 -13.54 -0.63 10.72
N PRO A 7 -12.55 -1.24 11.39
CA PRO A 7 -12.07 -0.76 12.69
C PRO A 7 -11.25 0.52 12.47
N GLY A 8 -11.93 1.66 12.52
CA GLY A 8 -11.33 2.99 12.40
C GLY A 8 -12.09 4.10 13.10
N ALA A 9 -13.13 3.77 13.88
CA ALA A 9 -13.98 4.74 14.58
C ALA A 9 -13.67 4.87 16.08
N GLU A 10 -12.41 4.66 16.49
CA GLU A 10 -12.02 4.63 17.92
C GLU A 10 -11.07 5.75 18.38
N THR A 11 -10.73 6.73 17.52
CA THR A 11 -10.34 8.09 17.93
C THR A 11 -10.85 9.08 16.90
N GLY A 12 -11.64 10.09 17.31
CA GLY A 12 -12.38 10.99 16.42
C GLY A 12 -11.50 12.03 15.72
N GLU A 13 -10.68 11.59 14.77
CA GLU A 13 -9.97 12.47 13.86
C GLU A 13 -10.92 12.97 12.77
N SER A 14 -10.97 14.28 12.57
CA SER A 14 -11.74 14.88 11.47
C SER A 14 -11.04 14.68 10.11
N ASP A 15 -11.79 14.81 9.02
CA ASP A 15 -11.25 14.63 7.67
C ASP A 15 -10.06 15.55 7.35
N TRP A 16 -10.01 16.74 7.95
CA TRP A 16 -8.91 17.69 7.76
C TRP A 16 -7.65 17.27 8.51
N GLU A 17 -7.78 16.73 9.73
CA GLU A 17 -6.67 16.21 10.52
C GLU A 17 -6.05 15.01 9.81
N ARG A 18 -6.90 14.11 9.31
CA ARG A 18 -6.47 12.95 8.54
C ARG A 18 -5.73 13.36 7.27
N ARG A 19 -6.24 14.35 6.53
CA ARG A 19 -5.58 14.88 5.33
C ARG A 19 -4.21 15.45 5.67
N ARG A 20 -4.11 16.23 6.75
CA ARG A 20 -2.86 16.86 7.20
C ARG A 20 -1.82 15.83 7.62
N ARG A 21 -2.20 14.80 8.38
CA ARG A 21 -1.32 13.71 8.80
C ARG A 21 -0.77 12.94 7.60
N LEU A 22 -1.60 12.68 6.59
CA LEU A 22 -1.15 12.03 5.36
C LEU A 22 -0.19 12.92 4.58
N ALA A 23 -0.45 14.22 4.48
CA ALA A 23 0.42 15.16 3.79
C ALA A 23 1.81 15.31 4.43
N GLU A 24 1.93 15.14 5.76
CA GLU A 24 3.23 15.14 6.45
C GLU A 24 4.15 14.01 5.98
N VAL A 25 3.59 12.84 5.64
CA VAL A 25 4.36 11.66 5.21
C VAL A 25 4.49 11.60 3.69
N PHE A 26 3.41 11.92 2.97
CA PHE A 26 3.28 11.67 1.53
C PHE A 26 3.28 12.95 0.68
N GLY A 27 3.23 14.13 1.31
CA GLY A 27 3.04 15.42 0.62
C GLY A 27 1.58 15.69 0.24
N ASP A 28 1.31 16.90 -0.25
CA ASP A 28 -0.04 17.36 -0.61
C ASP A 28 -0.56 16.78 -1.94
N ALA A 29 0.34 16.29 -2.78
CA ALA A 29 0.00 15.65 -4.06
C ALA A 29 -0.18 14.15 -3.86
N LEU A 30 -1.42 13.70 -3.73
CA LEU A 30 -1.73 12.27 -3.84
C LEU A 30 -1.83 11.87 -5.32
N PRO A 31 -1.42 10.64 -5.68
CA PRO A 31 -1.66 10.14 -7.02
C PRO A 31 -3.16 10.08 -7.30
N GLU A 32 -3.53 10.36 -8.56
CA GLU A 32 -4.93 10.30 -9.02
C GLU A 32 -5.49 8.87 -8.98
N THR A 33 -4.60 7.87 -9.03
CA THR A 33 -4.94 6.45 -9.02
C THR A 33 -4.30 5.73 -7.84
N THR A 34 -5.00 4.71 -7.33
CA THR A 34 -4.45 3.85 -6.29
C THR A 34 -3.48 2.80 -6.86
N SER A 35 -2.77 2.07 -5.99
CA SER A 35 -1.85 1.02 -6.41
C SER A 35 -2.55 -0.14 -7.14
N ASP A 36 -3.81 -0.40 -6.79
CA ASP A 36 -4.63 -1.48 -7.36
C ASP A 36 -5.19 -1.13 -8.74
N GLU A 37 -5.36 0.16 -9.04
CA GLU A 37 -5.85 0.67 -10.32
C GLU A 37 -4.75 0.83 -11.38
N ARG A 38 -3.47 0.83 -10.96
CA ARG A 38 -2.33 0.93 -11.87
C ARG A 38 -2.03 -0.44 -12.50
N SER A 39 -1.86 -0.46 -13.83
CA SER A 39 -1.48 -1.68 -14.56
C SER A 39 -0.12 -2.21 -14.08
N ASP A 40 0.03 -3.53 -14.02
CA ASP A 40 1.27 -4.19 -13.58
C ASP A 40 2.44 -4.01 -14.56
N ASP A 41 2.18 -3.49 -15.77
CA ASP A 41 3.19 -3.22 -16.80
C ASP A 41 4.36 -2.36 -16.32
N GLU A 42 4.15 -1.48 -15.33
CA GLU A 42 5.22 -0.67 -14.73
C GLU A 42 5.97 -1.40 -13.59
N ARG A 43 5.32 -2.36 -12.92
CA ARG A 43 5.88 -3.13 -11.79
C ARG A 43 6.71 -4.33 -12.24
N GLU A 44 6.41 -4.91 -13.39
CA GLU A 44 6.98 -6.19 -13.84
C GLU A 44 8.36 -6.08 -14.51
N ARG A 45 8.80 -4.87 -14.89
CA ARG A 45 9.87 -4.70 -15.90
C ARG A 45 11.32 -4.93 -15.48
N ARG A 46 11.66 -5.31 -14.23
CA ARG A 46 13.07 -5.66 -13.96
C ARG A 46 13.39 -6.56 -12.77
N ASP A 47 12.71 -6.42 -11.63
CA ASP A 47 13.33 -6.86 -10.37
C ASP A 47 12.48 -7.81 -9.50
N GLY A 48 11.18 -8.00 -9.78
CA GLY A 48 10.29 -8.77 -8.91
C GLY A 48 10.73 -10.23 -8.75
N ASP A 49 11.01 -10.88 -9.87
CA ASP A 49 11.42 -12.27 -9.95
C ASP A 49 12.80 -12.54 -9.33
N ALA A 50 13.73 -11.60 -9.51
CA ALA A 50 15.07 -11.68 -8.93
C ALA A 50 15.03 -11.46 -7.41
N TRP A 51 14.22 -10.50 -6.96
CA TRP A 51 13.99 -10.22 -5.55
C TRP A 51 13.34 -11.42 -4.84
N LEU A 52 12.29 -12.02 -5.42
CA LEU A 52 11.63 -13.20 -4.86
C LEU A 52 12.59 -14.38 -4.66
N ARG A 53 13.46 -14.67 -5.65
CA ARG A 53 14.47 -15.73 -5.51
C ARG A 53 15.52 -15.42 -4.45
N ALA A 54 15.87 -14.15 -4.26
CA ALA A 54 16.80 -13.74 -3.20
C ALA A 54 16.20 -13.85 -1.79
N GLN A 55 14.87 -13.96 -1.65
CA GLN A 55 14.20 -14.16 -0.38
C GLN A 55 14.06 -15.65 0.03
N VAL A 56 14.50 -16.60 -0.80
CA VAL A 56 14.40 -18.03 -0.48
C VAL A 56 15.38 -18.39 0.63
N PRO A 57 14.91 -18.87 1.81
CA PRO A 57 15.79 -19.30 2.89
C PRO A 57 16.68 -20.48 2.48
N PRO A 58 17.92 -20.58 3.00
CA PRO A 58 18.94 -21.54 2.53
C PRO A 58 18.65 -23.01 2.83
N HIS A 59 17.53 -23.32 3.48
CA HIS A 59 17.19 -24.67 3.97
C HIS A 59 16.05 -25.34 3.21
N HIS A 60 15.57 -24.78 2.09
CA HIS A 60 14.61 -25.44 1.19
C HIS A 60 15.33 -26.35 0.18
N GLY A 61 16.05 -27.36 0.67
CA GLY A 61 16.79 -28.28 -0.19
C GLY A 61 17.36 -29.52 0.51
N GLY A 62 16.71 -30.00 1.57
CA GLY A 62 17.00 -31.29 2.18
C GLY A 62 15.92 -32.31 1.82
#